data_AF-A0A7J0FYG0-F1
#
_entry.id   AF-A0A7J0FYG0-F1
#
_cell.length_a   1.000
_cell.length_b   1.000
_cell.length_c   1.000
_cell.angle_alpha   90.00
_cell.angle_beta   90.00
_cell.angle_gamma   90.00
#
_symmetry.space_group_name_H-M   'P 1'
#
loop_
_entity.id
_entity.type
_entity.pdbx_description
1 polymer ?
#
loop_
_entity_poly.entity_id
_entity_poly.type
_entity_poly.pdbx_seq_one_letter_code
_entity_poly.pdbx_strand_id
1 'polypeptide(L)' 'MPQVYESDVLSEDTVIIVSPDSDNLTILQAGLLGLDLRRHRDLSFGPGEVRFVDASSIPTYKQPASALYKCSNPPSCT' A
#
# COMPACT_ATOMS: atom_id res chain seq x y z
N MET A 1 -36.38 22.56 -16.24
CA MET A 1 -36.13 21.45 -15.30
C MET A 1 -35.35 20.36 -16.01
N PRO A 2 -34.29 19.79 -15.43
CA PRO A 2 -33.19 20.40 -14.69
C PRO A 2 -31.88 20.32 -15.50
N GLN A 3 -31.00 21.30 -15.30
CA GLN A 3 -29.60 21.25 -15.74
C GLN A 3 -28.87 20.24 -14.86
N VAL A 4 -28.19 19.26 -15.47
CA VAL A 4 -27.33 18.33 -14.74
C VAL A 4 -26.04 19.08 -14.45
N TYR A 5 -25.91 19.39 -13.17
CA TYR A 5 -24.78 19.91 -12.41
C TYR A 5 -23.41 19.50 -12.98
N GLU A 6 -22.63 20.53 -13.28
CA GLU A 6 -21.19 20.47 -13.34
C GLU A 6 -20.66 19.99 -11.98
N SER A 7 -20.04 18.82 -11.96
CA SER A 7 -19.24 18.38 -10.81
C SER A 7 -17.76 18.47 -11.17
N ASP A 8 -17.32 19.68 -11.50
CA ASP A 8 -15.90 20.06 -11.49
C ASP A 8 -15.39 20.07 -10.05
N VAL A 9 -15.11 18.89 -9.47
CA VAL A 9 -14.03 18.72 -8.48
C VAL A 9 -13.60 17.24 -8.49
N LEU A 10 -12.96 16.78 -9.58
CA LEU A 10 -12.00 15.69 -9.40
C LEU A 10 -10.77 16.37 -8.78
N SER A 11 -10.70 16.35 -7.44
CA SER A 11 -9.53 16.86 -6.71
C SER A 11 -8.28 16.25 -7.33
N GLU A 12 -7.38 17.10 -7.84
CA GLU A 12 -6.11 16.69 -8.46
C GLU A 12 -5.21 15.84 -7.53
N ASP A 13 -5.61 15.66 -6.25
CA ASP A 13 -4.90 14.91 -5.22
C ASP A 13 -5.51 13.53 -4.89
N THR A 14 -6.59 13.10 -5.57
CA THR A 14 -7.21 11.80 -5.29
C THR A 14 -6.65 10.70 -6.19
N VAL A 15 -5.90 9.77 -5.59
CA VAL A 15 -5.34 8.60 -6.30
C VAL A 15 -6.17 7.35 -6.01
N ILE A 16 -6.64 6.68 -7.06
CA ILE A 16 -7.33 5.39 -6.96
C ILE A 16 -6.38 4.29 -7.44
N ILE A 17 -6.14 3.31 -6.59
CA ILE A 17 -5.28 2.16 -6.91
C ILE A 17 -6.18 0.94 -7.09
N VAL A 18 -6.20 0.41 -8.30
CA VAL A 18 -6.90 -0.82 -8.65
C VAL A 18 -5.88 -1.89 -8.95
N SER A 19 -5.92 -3.00 -8.20
CA SER A 19 -5.08 -4.17 -8.45
C SER A 19 -5.95 -5.38 -8.76
N PRO A 20 -5.62 -6.17 -9.81
CA PRO A 20 -6.31 -7.42 -10.09
C PRO A 20 -6.04 -8.49 -9.02
N ASP A 21 -4.95 -8.33 -8.26
CA ASP A 21 -4.56 -9.24 -7.18
C ASP A 21 -4.65 -8.54 -5.82
N SER A 22 -5.28 -9.20 -4.86
CA SER A 22 -5.47 -8.66 -3.51
C SER A 22 -4.16 -8.51 -2.73
N ASP A 23 -3.16 -9.37 -2.96
CA ASP A 23 -1.91 -9.37 -2.19
C ASP A 23 -1.14 -8.07 -2.41
N ASN A 24 -1.15 -7.53 -3.64
CA ASN A 24 -0.56 -6.22 -3.93
C ASN A 24 -1.15 -5.11 -3.04
N LEU A 25 -2.48 -5.12 -2.85
CA LEU A 25 -3.16 -4.13 -2.01
C LEU A 25 -2.87 -4.36 -0.53
N THR A 26 -2.78 -5.61 -0.08
CA THR A 26 -2.43 -5.91 1.32
C THR A 26 -1.01 -5.45 1.68
N ILE A 27 -0.05 -5.64 0.76
CA ILE A 27 1.35 -5.22 0.96
C ILE A 27 1.42 -3.69 0.97
N LEU A 28 0.74 -3.04 0.03
CA LEU A 28 0.63 -1.58 0.01
C LEU A 28 0.02 -1.06 1.32
N GLN A 29 -1.08 -1.65 1.78
CA GLN A 29 -1.75 -1.28 3.03
C GLN A 29 -0.80 -1.42 4.23
N ALA A 30 -0.05 -2.52 4.32
CA ALA A 30 0.93 -2.72 5.40
C ALA A 30 2.00 -1.62 5.39
N GLY A 31 2.50 -1.25 4.20
CA GLY A 31 3.44 -0.15 4.03
C GLY A 31 2.87 1.21 4.45
N LEU A 32 1.64 1.51 4.03
CA LEU A 32 0.96 2.77 4.37
C LEU A 32 0.64 2.89 5.87
N LEU A 33 0.39 1.78 6.57
CA LEU A 33 0.16 1.74 8.02
C LEU A 33 1.47 1.71 8.84
N GLY A 34 2.63 1.62 8.20
CA GLY A 34 3.91 1.46 8.88
C GLY A 34 4.07 0.12 9.61
N LEU A 35 3.37 -0.92 9.15
CA LEU A 35 3.49 -2.28 9.67
C LEU A 35 4.63 -3.03 8.97
N ASP A 36 5.09 -4.11 9.59
CA ASP A 36 5.96 -5.08 8.92
C ASP A 36 5.24 -5.64 7.70
N LEU A 37 5.85 -5.55 6.52
CA LEU A 37 5.27 -6.04 5.26
C LEU A 37 4.92 -7.52 5.32
N ARG A 38 5.57 -8.32 6.17
CA ARG A 38 5.26 -9.74 6.37
C ARG A 38 3.88 -9.96 7.01
N ARG A 39 3.34 -8.94 7.68
CA ARG A 39 2.00 -8.94 8.28
C ARG A 39 0.89 -8.55 7.31
N HIS A 40 1.20 -8.32 6.02
CA HIS A 40 0.18 -8.00 5.01
C HIS A 40 -0.99 -8.99 4.98
N ARG A 41 -0.74 -10.27 5.31
CA ARG A 41 -1.79 -11.31 5.37
C ARG A 41 -2.91 -11.01 6.37
N ASP A 42 -2.62 -10.25 7.43
CA ASP A 42 -3.63 -9.81 8.41
C ASP A 42 -4.59 -8.77 7.81
N LEU A 43 -4.26 -8.20 6.65
CA LEU A 43 -4.96 -7.08 6.01
C LEU A 43 -5.69 -7.50 4.72
N SER A 44 -5.96 -8.79 4.52
CA SER A 44 -6.59 -9.35 3.31
C SER A 44 -7.78 -8.53 2.82
N PHE A 45 -7.88 -8.36 1.50
CA PHE A 45 -9.02 -7.74 0.84
C PHE A 45 -9.99 -8.82 0.35
N GLY A 46 -11.28 -8.64 0.60
CA GLY A 46 -12.34 -9.40 -0.06
C GLY A 46 -12.58 -8.90 -1.49
N PRO A 47 -13.20 -9.72 -2.36
CA PRO A 47 -13.57 -9.29 -3.71
C PRO A 47 -14.47 -8.04 -3.68
N GLY A 48 -14.07 -6.99 -4.40
CA GLY A 48 -14.80 -5.72 -4.46
C GLY A 48 -14.69 -4.85 -3.19
N GLU A 49 -13.89 -5.25 -2.21
CA GLU A 49 -13.63 -4.43 -1.03
C GLU A 49 -12.83 -3.17 -1.41
N VAL A 50 -13.28 -2.03 -0.87
CA VAL A 50 -12.64 -0.74 -1.06
C VAL A 50 -12.23 -0.20 0.30
N ARG A 51 -10.97 0.24 0.42
CA ARG A 51 -10.45 0.89 1.63
C ARG A 51 -9.93 2.28 1.31
N PHE A 52 -10.41 3.25 2.07
CA PHE A 52 -9.94 4.63 1.99
C PHE A 52 -8.70 4.78 2.88
N VAL A 53 -7.72 5.53 2.38
CA VAL A 53 -6.51 5.89 3.13
C VAL A 53 -6.39 7.40 3.15
N ASP A 54 -6.30 7.95 4.36
CA ASP A 54 -6.00 9.36 4.55
C ASP A 54 -4.49 9.58 4.42
N ALA A 55 -4.08 10.32 3.40
CA ALA A 55 -2.66 10.59 3.13
C ALA A 55 -1.97 11.32 4.29
N SER A 56 -2.70 12.15 5.06
CA SER A 56 -2.16 12.87 6.21
C SER A 56 -1.84 11.96 7.41
N SER A 57 -2.43 10.76 7.43
CA SER A 57 -2.23 9.76 8.47
C SER A 57 -1.05 8.82 8.19
N ILE A 58 -0.47 8.86 6.98
CA ILE A 58 0.65 8.00 6.59
C ILE A 58 1.90 8.41 7.37
N PRO A 59 2.51 7.52 8.16
CA PRO A 59 3.72 7.83 8.90
C PRO A 59 4.86 8.15 7.91
N THR A 60 5.72 9.11 8.29
CA THR A 60 6.91 9.43 7.50
C THR A 60 7.72 8.16 7.27
N TYR A 61 8.04 7.88 6.00
CA TYR A 61 8.82 6.71 5.60
C TYR A 61 10.09 6.60 6.44
N LYS A 62 10.17 5.54 7.25
CA LYS A 62 11.41 5.16 7.92
C LYS A 62 12.16 4.27 6.96
N GLN A 63 13.18 4.82 6.29
CA GLN A 63 14.09 4.02 5.50
C GLN A 63 14.53 2.85 6.38
N PRO A 64 14.26 1.60 5.98
CA PRO A 64 14.78 0.46 6.71
C PRO A 64 16.29 0.65 6.75
N ALA A 65 16.92 0.39 7.89
CA ALA A 65 18.37 0.37 7.96
C ALA A 65 18.82 -0.65 6.91
N SER A 66 19.21 -0.18 5.74
CA SER A 66 19.74 -0.99 4.65
C SER A 66 21.13 -1.37 5.09
N ALA A 67 21.21 -2.25 6.09
CA ALA A 67 22.44 -2.90 6.44
C ALA A 67 22.74 -3.88 5.31
N LEU A 68 23.98 -3.86 4.83
CA LEU A 68 24.53 -5.00 4.10
C LEU A 68 24.30 -6.25 4.96
N TYR A 69 23.36 -7.10 4.56
CA TYR A 69 23.17 -8.39 5.20
C TYR A 69 24.33 -9.29 4.77
N LYS A 70 25.43 -9.24 5.53
CA LYS A 70 26.52 -10.21 5.37
C LYS A 70 25.99 -11.58 5.80
N CYS A 71 25.65 -12.42 4.84
CA CYS A 71 25.35 -13.83 5.08
C CYS A 71 26.51 -14.46 5.87
N SER A 72 26.24 -14.83 7.12
CA SER A 72 27.26 -15.38 8.03
C SER A 72 27.68 -16.80 7.64
N ASN A 73 26.83 -17.49 6.88
CA ASN A 73 27.06 -18.85 6.40
C ASN A 73 26.50 -19.00 4.97
N PRO A 74 27.20 -18.46 3.94
CA PRO A 74 26.77 -18.66 2.56
C PRO A 74 26.87 -20.15 2.20
N PRO A 75 25.94 -20.69 1.39
CA PRO A 75 26.05 -22.06 0.92
C PRO A 75 27.37 -22.23 0.15
N SER A 76 28.14 -23.24 0.51
CA SER A 76 29.32 -23.64 -0.24
C SER A 76 28.87 -24.28 -1.56
N CYS A 77 28.99 -23.54 -2.66
CA CYS A 77 28.82 -24.12 -3.99
C CYS A 77 30.06 -24.95 -4.32
N THR A 78 29.87 -26.25 -4.54
CA THR A 78 30.84 -27.15 -5.18
C THR A 78 30.48 -27.34 -6.63
#